data_AF-A0A956KNY2-F1
#
_entry.id   AF-A0A956KNY2-F1
#
_cell.length_a   1.000
_cell.length_b   1.000
_cell.length_c   1.000
_cell.angle_alpha   90.00
_cell.angle_beta   90.00
_cell.angle_gamma   90.00
#
_symmetry.space_group_name_H-M   'P 1'
#
loop_
_entity.id
_entity.type
_entity.pdbx_description
1 polymer ?
#
loop_
_entity_poly.entity_id
_entity_poly.type
_entity_poly.pdbx_seq_one_letter_code
_entity_poly.pdbx_strand_id
1 'polypeptide(L)' 'MKEVAMSPDDAPVRPKVRARAFIVEDEWTIAQGLQLVLEDMGLQVEHLLRRYQDLEPLLAERPPDLILMDIALVDEVDG' A
#
# COMPACT_ATOMS: atom_id res chain seq x y z
N MET A 1 22.54 -37.49 -25.42
CA MET A 1 22.14 -36.76 -24.21
C MET A 1 20.90 -35.96 -24.59
N LYS A 2 19.74 -36.20 -23.95
CA LYS A 2 18.53 -35.41 -24.22
C LYS A 2 18.59 -34.17 -23.32
N GLU A 3 18.59 -32.98 -23.92
CA GLU A 3 18.31 -31.74 -23.20
C GLU A 3 16.87 -31.84 -22.68
N VAL A 4 16.74 -31.89 -21.36
CA VAL A 4 15.45 -31.73 -20.70
C VAL A 4 15.17 -30.24 -20.73
N ALA A 5 14.30 -29.80 -21.65
CA ALA A 5 13.77 -28.45 -21.61
C ALA A 5 13.05 -28.27 -20.27
N MET A 6 13.51 -27.31 -19.47
CA MET A 6 12.84 -26.89 -18.24
C MET A 6 11.38 -26.58 -18.58
N SER A 7 10.46 -27.10 -17.76
CA SER A 7 9.05 -26.82 -17.95
C SER A 7 8.80 -25.32 -17.74
N PRO A 8 7.81 -24.70 -18.41
CA PRO A 8 7.48 -23.28 -18.18
C PRO A 8 7.10 -22.97 -16.72
N ASP A 9 6.79 -23.98 -15.91
CA ASP A 9 6.53 -23.89 -14.47
C ASP A 9 7.81 -23.84 -13.60
N ASP A 10 8.98 -24.21 -14.14
CA ASP A 10 10.29 -24.09 -13.47
C ASP A 10 10.91 -22.68 -13.62
N ALA A 11 10.22 -21.75 -14.29
CA ALA A 11 10.66 -20.37 -14.37
C ALA A 11 10.62 -19.74 -12.97
N PRO A 12 11.66 -19.01 -12.53
CA PRO A 12 11.66 -18.38 -11.23
C PRO A 12 10.44 -17.45 -11.11
N VAL A 13 9.52 -17.81 -10.20
CA VAL A 13 8.39 -16.96 -9.84
C VAL A 13 8.97 -15.66 -9.33
N ARG A 14 8.89 -14.59 -10.14
CA ARG A 14 9.26 -13.26 -9.69
C ARG A 14 8.41 -12.98 -8.45
N PRO A 15 8.99 -12.56 -7.31
CA PRO A 15 8.18 -12.22 -6.16
C PRO A 15 7.16 -11.18 -6.61
N LYS A 16 5.87 -11.52 -6.41
CA LYS A 16 4.75 -10.64 -6.76
C LYS A 16 4.99 -9.37 -5.94
N VAL A 17 5.36 -8.27 -6.60
CA VAL A 17 5.59 -6.98 -5.94
C VAL A 17 4.32 -6.68 -5.16
N ARG A 18 4.42 -6.55 -3.83
CA ARG A 18 3.27 -6.21 -2.99
C ARG A 18 2.85 -4.79 -3.35
N ALA A 19 1.57 -4.60 -3.68
CA ALA A 19 1.03 -3.28 -3.95
C ALA A 19 1.19 -2.42 -2.69
N ARG A 20 1.69 -1.19 -2.85
CA ARG A 20 1.97 -0.27 -1.75
C ARG A 20 0.75 0.57 -1.45
N ALA A 21 0.47 0.78 -0.17
CA ALA A 21 -0.66 1.59 0.28
C ALA A 21 -0.20 2.67 1.27
N PHE A 22 -0.78 3.86 1.15
CA PHE A 22 -0.74 4.90 2.19
C PHE A 22 -2.14 5.03 2.81
N ILE A 23 -2.20 5.29 4.11
CA ILE A 23 -3.45 5.56 4.84
C ILE A 23 -3.41 7.00 5.36
N VAL A 24 -4.49 7.75 5.20
CA VAL A 24 -4.69 9.08 5.80
C VAL A 24 -5.91 9.01 6.71
N GLU A 25 -5.67 9.05 8.02
CA GLU A 25 -6.65 8.82 9.07
C GLU A 25 -6.16 9.49 10.37
N ASP A 26 -6.98 10.34 10.98
CA ASP A 26 -6.59 11.09 12.17
C ASP A 26 -6.74 10.27 13.47
N GLU A 27 -7.63 9.27 13.47
CA GLU A 27 -7.87 8.37 14.57
C GLU A 27 -6.94 7.13 14.52
N TRP A 28 -5.98 7.09 15.44
CA TRP A 28 -4.96 6.03 15.48
C TRP A 28 -5.53 4.61 15.52
N THR A 29 -6.60 4.39 16.29
CA THR A 29 -7.22 3.06 16.41
C THR A 29 -7.82 2.61 15.08
N ILE A 30 -8.44 3.54 14.33
CA ILE A 30 -8.98 3.25 13.00
C ILE A 30 -7.83 2.99 12.02
N ALA A 31 -6.81 3.84 12.00
CA ALA A 31 -5.65 3.69 11.11
C ALA A 31 -4.97 2.32 11.27
N GLN A 32 -4.81 1.86 12.52
CA GLN A 32 -4.24 0.54 12.84
C GLN A 32 -5.14 -0.61 12.37
N GLY A 33 -6.46 -0.49 12.56
CA GLY A 33 -7.41 -1.48 12.05
C GLY A 33 -7.35 -1.61 10.53
N LEU A 34 -7.32 -0.47 9.82
CA LEU A 34 -7.19 -0.41 8.37
C LEU A 34 -5.85 -0.99 7.90
N GLN A 35 -4.75 -0.71 8.60
CA GLN A 35 -3.44 -1.29 8.29
C GLN A 35 -3.49 -2.81 8.31
N LEU A 36 -4.01 -3.40 9.38
CA LEU A 36 -4.10 -4.85 9.53
C LEU A 36 -4.93 -5.49 8.40
N VAL A 37 -6.05 -4.88 8.02
CA VAL A 37 -6.89 -5.37 6.92
C VAL A 37 -6.15 -5.32 5.58
N LEU A 38 -5.47 -4.20 5.26
CA LEU A 38 -4.74 -4.07 4.01
C LEU A 38 -3.52 -5.02 3.93
N GLU A 39 -2.82 -5.21 5.04
CA GLU A 39 -1.70 -6.14 5.13
C GLU A 39 -2.15 -7.60 5.00
N ASP A 40 -3.28 -7.98 5.59
CA ASP A 40 -3.90 -9.31 5.43
C ASP A 40 -4.33 -9.56 3.97
N MET A 41 -4.79 -8.52 3.28
CA MET A 41 -5.07 -8.55 1.84
C MET A 41 -3.82 -8.63 0.95
N GLY A 42 -2.62 -8.56 1.55
CA GLY A 42 -1.34 -8.71 0.85
C GLY A 42 -0.74 -7.41 0.32
N LEU A 43 -1.28 -6.25 0.71
CA LEU A 43 -0.67 -4.96 0.45
C LEU A 43 0.47 -4.69 1.44
N GLN A 44 1.32 -3.73 1.09
CA GLN A 44 2.34 -3.19 1.98
C GLN A 44 1.94 -1.77 2.37
N VAL A 45 1.52 -1.57 3.61
CA VAL A 45 1.25 -0.22 4.14
C VAL A 45 2.58 0.44 4.50
N GLU A 46 2.96 1.49 3.77
CA GLU A 46 4.25 2.18 4.01
C GLU A 46 4.11 3.40 4.93
N HIS A 47 2.95 4.08 4.90
CA HIS A 47 2.71 5.29 5.68
C HIS A 47 1.30 5.33 6.28
N LEU A 48 1.23 5.76 7.54
CA LEU A 48 0.02 6.18 8.24
C LEU A 48 0.15 7.68 8.51
N LEU A 49 -0.69 8.48 7.87
CA LEU A 49 -0.69 9.93 7.91
C LEU A 49 -1.96 10.38 8.64
N ARG A 50 -1.88 11.51 9.35
CA ARG A 50 -3.05 12.06 10.07
C ARG A 50 -3.77 13.15 9.29
N ARG A 51 -3.14 13.67 8.24
CA ARG A 51 -3.62 14.81 7.47
C ARG A 51 -3.23 14.66 6.01
N TYR A 52 -4.05 15.21 5.11
CA TYR A 52 -3.80 15.09 3.67
C TYR A 52 -2.54 15.85 3.23
N GLN A 53 -2.19 16.96 3.89
CA GLN A 53 -1.04 17.79 3.50
C GLN A 53 0.29 17.04 3.61
N ASP A 54 0.33 16.00 4.46
CA ASP A 54 1.52 15.19 4.66
C ASP A 54 1.74 14.20 3.47
N LEU A 55 0.78 14.04 2.55
CA LEU A 55 0.90 13.19 1.35
C LEU A 55 1.83 13.77 0.29
N GLU A 56 1.71 15.08 0.01
CA GLU A 56 2.38 15.71 -1.14
C GLU A 56 3.89 15.41 -1.23
N PRO A 57 4.70 15.56 -0.16
CA PRO A 57 6.12 15.21 -0.23
C PRO A 57 6.36 13.71 -0.50
N LEU A 58 5.52 12.83 0.03
CA LEU A 58 5.66 11.37 -0.12
C LEU A 58 5.28 10.91 -1.53
N LEU A 59 4.27 11.53 -2.14
CA LEU A 59 3.87 11.25 -3.51
C LEU A 59 4.94 11.68 -4.53
N ALA A 60 5.64 12.78 -4.25
CA ALA A 60 6.74 13.25 -5.09
C ALA A 60 7.96 12.32 -5.06
N GLU A 61 8.24 11.71 -3.90
CA GLU A 61 9.36 10.77 -3.75
C GLU A 61 9.02 9.37 -4.27
N ARG A 62 7.88 8.82 -3.84
CA ARG A 62 7.50 7.44 -4.14
C ARG A 62 5.98 7.24 -4.04
N PRO A 63 5.22 7.41 -5.13
CA PRO A 63 3.78 7.28 -5.10
C PRO A 63 3.36 5.83 -4.78
N PRO A 64 2.33 5.60 -3.95
CA PRO A 64 1.80 4.27 -3.67
C PRO A 64 0.93 3.78 -4.84
N ASP A 65 0.53 2.51 -4.78
CA ASP A 65 -0.45 1.93 -5.70
C ASP A 65 -1.90 2.19 -5.23
N LEU A 66 -2.08 2.48 -3.94
CA LEU A 66 -3.35 2.80 -3.29
C LEU A 66 -3.16 3.92 -2.24
N ILE A 67 -4.09 4.87 -2.19
CA ILE A 67 -4.26 5.78 -1.04
C ILE A 67 -5.64 5.50 -0.47
N LEU A 68 -5.71 5.17 0.81
CA LEU A 68 -6.95 5.09 1.56
C LEU A 68 -7.04 6.34 2.44
N MET A 69 -8.04 7.19 2.20
CA MET A 69 -8.19 8.48 2.86
C MET A 69 -9.54 8.52 3.54
N ASP A 70 -9.56 8.88 4.82
CA ASP A 70 -10.81 9.23 5.49
C ASP A 70 -11.36 10.53 4.90
N ILE A 71 -12.69 10.56 4.73
CA ILE A 71 -13.41 11.68 4.14
C ILE A 71 -13.69 12.80 5.17
N ALA A 72 -13.61 12.49 6.47
CA ALA A 72 -13.96 13.40 7.55
C ALA A 72 -12.74 13.72 8.44
N LEU A 73 -11.63 14.15 7.82
CA LEU A 73 -10.45 14.58 8.55
C LEU A 73 -10.75 15.88 9.32
N VAL A 74 -10.37 15.94 10.60
CA VAL A 74 -10.68 17.05 11.53
C VAL A 74 -10.15 18.43 11.07
N ASP A 75 -9.23 18.48 10.09
CA ASP A 75 -8.74 19.71 9.47
C ASP A 75 -9.22 19.80 8.00
N GLU A 76 -10.45 20.28 7.82
CA GLU A 76 -11.22 20.48 6.58
C GLU A 76 -10.42 20.69 5.28
N VAL A 77 -10.44 19.69 4.40
CA VAL A 77 -10.82 19.82 2.98
C VAL A 77 -11.56 18.53 2.64
N ASP A 78 -12.84 18.61 2.23
CA ASP A 78 -13.61 17.45 1.77
C ASP A 78 -12.81 16.67 0.71
N GLY A 79 -12.76 15.34 0.84
CA GLY A 79 -12.07 14.42 -0.08
C GLY A 79 -12.64 14.36 -1.49
#